data_AF-M5AL20-F1
#
_entry.id   AF-M5AL20-F1
#
_cell.length_a   1.000
_cell.length_b   1.000
_cell.length_c   1.000
_cell.angle_alpha   90.00
_cell.angle_beta   90.00
_cell.angle_gamma   90.00
#
_symmetry.space_group_name_H-M   'P 1'
#
loop_
_entity.id
_entity.type
_entity.pdbx_description
1 polymer ?
#
loop_
_entity_poly.entity_id
_entity_poly.type
_entity_poly.pdbx_seq_one_letter_code
_entity_poly.pdbx_strand_id
1 'polypeptide(L)' 'QDEDRILINYINIHGHPNWRALPKLAGLLRCGKSCRLRWTNYLKPDIKRGNFSREEEETIIELHAAMGNRWSAIAARL' A
#
# COMPACT_ATOMS: atom_id res chain seq x y z
N GLN A 1 0.71 -7.54 -14.81
CA GLN A 1 0.12 -6.21 -15.05
C GLN A 1 -1.40 -6.31 -15.22
N ASP A 2 -1.92 -7.35 -15.85
CA ASP A 2 -3.39 -7.53 -15.99
C ASP A 2 -4.10 -7.78 -14.66
N GLU A 3 -3.53 -8.60 -13.77
CA GLU A 3 -4.09 -8.80 -12.42
C GLU A 3 -4.15 -7.49 -11.60
N ASP A 4 -3.16 -6.60 -11.74
CA ASP A 4 -3.16 -5.30 -11.06
C ASP A 4 -4.28 -4.39 -11.58
N ARG A 5 -4.52 -4.38 -12.90
CA ARG A 5 -5.63 -3.63 -13.51
C ARG A 5 -6.99 -4.13 -13.02
N ILE A 6 -7.17 -5.45 -12.96
CA ILE A 6 -8.39 -6.06 -12.43
C ILE A 6 -8.59 -5.66 -10.96
N LEU A 7 -7.54 -5.72 -10.14
CA LEU A 7 -7.57 -5.33 -8.74
C LEU A 7 -7.92 -3.84 -8.57
N ILE A 8 -7.28 -2.95 -9.33
CA ILE A 8 -7.55 -1.51 -9.30
C ILE A 8 -9.00 -1.22 -9.71
N ASN A 9 -9.45 -1.80 -10.83
CA ASN A 9 -10.80 -1.55 -11.34
C ASN A 9 -11.87 -2.02 -10.34
N TYR A 10 -11.71 -3.22 -9.78
CA TYR A 10 -12.63 -3.75 -8.78
C TYR A 10 -12.71 -2.84 -7.56
N ILE A 11 -11.56 -2.37 -7.05
CA ILE A 11 -11.52 -1.49 -5.87
C ILE A 11 -12.10 -0.11 -6.17
N ASN A 12 -11.88 0.45 -7.36
CA ASN A 12 -12.46 1.74 -7.73
C ASN A 12 -13.99 1.70 -7.81
N ILE A 13 -14.57 0.56 -8.22
CA ILE A 13 -16.03 0.39 -8.36
C ILE A 13 -16.68 -0.01 -7.04
N HIS A 14 -16.07 -0.95 -6.30
CA HIS A 14 -16.70 -1.62 -5.16
C HIS A 14 -16.04 -1.31 -3.80
N GLY A 15 -14.89 -0.63 -3.82
CA GLY A 15 -14.02 -0.50 -2.65
C GLY A 15 -13.35 -1.82 -2.26
N HIS A 16 -12.88 -1.88 -1.02
CA HIS A 16 -12.22 -3.07 -0.45
C HIS A 16 -12.74 -3.42 0.95
N PRO A 17 -14.08 -3.57 1.16
CA PRO A 17 -14.65 -3.81 2.48
C PRO A 17 -14.20 -5.15 3.09
N ASN A 18 -13.86 -6.14 2.25
CA ASN A 18 -13.40 -7.45 2.70
C ASN A 18 -12.34 -8.04 1.76
N TRP A 19 -11.07 -7.93 2.16
CA TRP A 19 -9.94 -8.49 1.42
C TRP A 19 -10.03 -10.00 1.22
N ARG A 20 -10.68 -10.76 2.13
CA ARG A 20 -10.78 -12.22 2.00
C ARG A 20 -11.67 -12.65 0.84
N ALA A 21 -12.77 -11.93 0.61
CA ALA A 21 -13.72 -12.22 -0.46
C ALA A 21 -13.34 -11.56 -1.80
N LEU A 22 -12.64 -10.43 -1.73
CA LEU A 22 -12.29 -9.60 -2.89
C LEU A 22 -11.69 -10.40 -4.06
N PRO A 23 -10.66 -11.27 -3.89
CA PRO A 23 -10.05 -11.93 -5.04
C PRO A 23 -11.04 -12.78 -5.83
N LYS A 24 -11.91 -13.52 -5.12
CA LYS A 24 -12.94 -14.35 -5.75
C LYS A 24 -13.95 -13.51 -6.51
N LEU A 25 -14.36 -12.37 -5.95
CA LEU A 25 -15.33 -11.46 -6.57
C LEU A 25 -14.73 -10.72 -7.77
N ALA A 26 -13.44 -10.40 -7.72
CA ALA A 26 -12.70 -9.75 -8.80
C ALA A 26 -12.24 -10.73 -9.89
N GLY A 27 -12.44 -12.04 -9.74
CA GLY A 27 -11.96 -13.05 -10.68
C GLY A 27 -10.44 -13.27 -10.63
N LEU A 28 -9.78 -12.91 -9.53
CA LEU A 28 -8.34 -13.07 -9.32
C LEU A 28 -8.03 -14.44 -8.70
N LEU A 29 -7.05 -15.13 -9.25
CA LEU A 29 -6.50 -16.39 -8.70
C LEU A 29 -5.47 -16.12 -7.60
N ARG A 30 -5.83 -15.26 -6.64
CA ARG A 30 -4.97 -14.80 -5.54
C ARG A 30 -5.69 -14.91 -4.19
N CYS A 31 -4.91 -14.88 -3.11
CA CYS A 31 -5.47 -14.81 -1.76
C CYS A 31 -5.67 -13.35 -1.32
N GLY A 32 -6.61 -13.15 -0.40
CA GLY A 32 -6.94 -11.80 0.07
C GLY A 32 -5.78 -11.03 0.67
N LYS A 33 -4.89 -11.73 1.38
CA LYS A 33 -3.66 -11.14 1.94
C LYS A 33 -2.76 -10.57 0.84
N SER A 34 -2.60 -11.29 -0.27
CA SER A 34 -1.79 -10.85 -1.40
C SER A 34 -2.39 -9.61 -2.06
N CYS A 35 -3.70 -9.61 -2.34
CA CYS A 35 -4.38 -8.44 -2.90
C CYS A 35 -4.28 -7.21 -1.98
N ARG A 36 -4.46 -7.39 -0.67
CA ARG A 36 -4.30 -6.30 0.31
C ARG A 36 -2.90 -5.70 0.28
N LEU A 37 -1.87 -6.55 0.34
CA LEU A 37 -0.47 -6.10 0.30
C LEU A 37 -0.16 -5.39 -1.01
N ARG A 38 -0.64 -5.94 -2.14
CA ARG A 38 -0.42 -5.36 -3.46
C ARG A 38 -1.05 -3.97 -3.57
N TRP A 39 -2.29 -3.83 -3.12
CA TRP A 39 -2.96 -2.53 -3.08
C TRP A 39 -2.24 -1.54 -2.16
N THR A 40 -2.04 -1.91 -0.89
CA THR A 40 -1.53 -1.01 0.16
C THR A 40 -0.10 -0.53 -0.12
N ASN A 41 0.74 -1.38 -0.72
CA ASN A 41 2.16 -1.07 -0.89
C ASN A 41 2.52 -0.57 -2.29
N TYR A 42 1.68 -0.82 -3.29
CA TYR A 42 2.05 -0.52 -4.68
C TYR A 42 0.96 0.17 -5.49
N LEU A 43 -0.31 -0.22 -5.37
CA LEU A 43 -1.35 0.24 -6.32
C LEU A 43 -2.18 1.42 -5.82
N LYS A 44 -2.24 1.67 -4.51
CA LYS A 44 -3.00 2.79 -3.94
C LYS A 44 -2.47 4.11 -4.52
N PRO A 45 -3.35 5.02 -5.01
CA PRO A 45 -2.93 6.24 -5.70
C PRO A 45 -2.14 7.19 -4.79
N ASP A 46 -2.42 7.18 -3.48
CA ASP A 46 -1.77 8.07 -2.51
C ASP A 46 -0.29 7.71 -2.21
N ILE A 47 0.24 6.65 -2.84
CA ILE A 47 1.63 6.25 -2.65
C ILE A 47 2.51 7.17 -3.49
N LYS A 48 3.26 8.05 -2.83
CA LYS A 48 4.32 8.84 -3.46
C LYS A 48 5.39 7.89 -4.01
N ARG A 49 5.69 8.00 -5.30
CA ARG A 49 6.77 7.24 -5.96
C ARG A 49 7.85 8.20 -6.41
N GLY A 50 9.10 7.89 -6.08
CA GLY A 50 10.24 8.73 -6.39
C GLY A 50 11.20 8.78 -5.20
N ASN A 51 12.19 9.66 -5.31
CA ASN A 51 13.13 9.90 -4.24
C ASN A 51 12.47 10.74 -3.14
N PHE A 52 12.95 10.57 -1.91
CA PHE A 52 12.59 11.46 -0.82
C PHE A 52 13.18 12.86 -1.07
N SER A 53 12.45 13.88 -0.67
CA SER A 53 13.02 15.22 -0.48
C SER A 53 14.04 15.19 0.66
N ARG A 54 14.95 16.15 0.68
CA ARG A 54 15.95 16.27 1.76
C ARG A 54 15.28 16.41 3.13
N GLU A 55 14.17 17.13 3.19
CA GLU A 55 13.38 17.33 4.39
C GLU A 55 12.70 16.02 4.85
N GLU A 56 12.21 15.21 3.91
CA GLU A 56 11.69 13.86 4.21
C GLU A 56 12.81 12.93 4.69
N GLU A 57 14.01 12.98 4.10
CA GLU A 57 15.16 12.17 4.53
C GLU A 57 15.60 12.52 5.96
N GLU A 58 15.72 13.81 6.28
CA GLU A 58 16.07 14.27 7.62
C GLU A 58 15.02 13.81 8.65
N THR A 59 13.73 13.98 8.32
CA THR A 59 12.63 13.50 9.17
C THR A 59 12.67 11.99 9.37
N ILE A 60 12.99 11.20 8.33
CA ILE A 60 13.14 9.75 8.43
C ILE A 60 14.26 9.38 9.42
N ILE A 61 15.41 10.06 9.32
CA ILE A 61 16.56 9.82 10.20
C ILE A 61 16.22 10.16 11.65
N GLU A 62 15.60 11.32 11.90
CA GLU A 62 15.19 11.74 13.24
C GLU A 62 14.18 10.79 13.87
N LEU A 63 13.15 10.40 13.10
CA LEU A 63 12.15 9.45 13.56
C LEU A 63 12.78 8.08 13.82
N HIS A 64 13.66 7.60 12.94
CA HIS A 64 14.36 6.33 13.16
C HIS A 64 15.25 6.37 14.41
N ALA A 65 15.98 7.46 14.65
CA ALA A 65 16.77 7.64 15.86
C ALA A 65 15.88 7.62 17.13
N ALA A 66 14.69 8.23 17.07
CA ALA A 66 13.77 8.31 18.21
C ALA A 66 13.00 7.02 18.51
N MET A 67 12.61 6.23 17.48
CA MET A 67 11.74 5.06 17.67
C MET A 67 12.26 3.74 17.08
N GLY A 68 13.46 3.73 16.50
CA GLY A 68 14.10 2.56 15.91
C GLY A 68 13.39 2.04 14.67
N ASN A 69 13.46 0.73 14.41
CA ASN A 69 12.94 0.08 13.20
C ASN A 69 11.40 -0.03 13.12
N ARG A 70 10.66 0.95 13.64
CA ARG A 70 9.19 0.99 13.62
C ARG A 70 8.66 1.63 12.34
N TRP A 71 9.05 1.10 11.19
CA TRP A 71 8.78 1.68 9.87
C TRP A 71 7.30 1.98 9.59
N SER A 72 6.37 1.16 10.10
CA SER A 72 4.94 1.44 9.95
C SER A 72 4.48 2.68 10.73
N ALA A 73 5.09 2.99 11.88
CA ALA A 73 4.82 4.20 12.64
C ALA A 73 5.54 5.42 12.05
N ILE A 74 6.75 5.23 11.55
CA ILE A 74 7.52 6.27 10.84
C ILE A 74 6.76 6.70 9.58
N ALA A 75 6.33 5.75 8.75
CA ALA A 75 5.59 6.03 7.52
C ALA A 75 4.22 6.69 7.75
N ALA A 76 3.64 6.57 8.95
CA ALA A 76 2.39 7.25 9.30
C ALA A 76 2.59 8.73 9.71
N ARG A 77 3.84 9.17 9.89
CA ARG A 77 4.23 10.54 10.27
C ARG A 77 4.94 11.30 9.14
N LEU A 78 5.06 10.68 7.97
CA LEU A 78 5.59 11.25 6.72
C LEU A 78 4.43 11.57 5.78
#